data_AF-A0A522BSR4-F1
#
_entry.id   AF-A0A522BSR4-F1
#
_cell.length_a   1.000
_cell.length_b   1.000
_cell.length_c   1.000
_cell.angle_alpha   90.00
_cell.angle_beta   90.00
_cell.angle_gamma   90.00
#
_symmetry.space_group_name_H-M   'P 1'
#
loop_
_entity.id
_entity.type
_entity.pdbx_description
1 polymer ?
#
loop_
_entity_poly.entity_id
_entity_poly.type
_entity_poly.pdbx_seq_one_letter_code
_entity_poly.pdbx_strand_id
1 'polypeptide(L)'
;MKTILIIGSNAFSGSHCADLLLSAGYRVIGVSRSPEKNAIFLPYKTNANSGNFIFKQAHLAAEPEKLLALCDEYAPEAIINYAALNEIAPSHEHAADYFETNVVALAKFLIELRRRPYLQRYLHISTPEVYGNCVEPLPETAAINPSTPYAVSKAAADMYLMTLWKNHGFPVIFTRA
;
A
#
# COMPACT_ATOMS: atom_id res chain seq x y z
N MET A 1 -14.86 15.98 7.87
CA MET A 1 -14.80 14.67 7.18
C MET A 1 -13.39 14.14 7.28
N LYS A 2 -13.24 12.87 7.65
CA LYS A 2 -11.95 12.20 7.83
C LYS A 2 -11.33 11.88 6.46
N THR A 3 -10.01 12.04 6.31
CA THR A 3 -9.30 11.84 5.04
C THR A 3 -8.45 10.58 5.06
N ILE A 4 -8.64 9.71 4.07
CA ILE A 4 -7.84 8.50 3.86
C ILE A 4 -7.17 8.59 2.50
N LEU A 5 -5.87 8.26 2.45
CA LEU A 5 -5.10 8.20 1.21
C LEU A 5 -4.84 6.74 0.84
N ILE A 6 -5.11 6.37 -0.41
CA ILE A 6 -4.89 5.03 -0.94
C ILE A 6 -3.77 5.08 -1.98
N ILE A 7 -2.64 4.44 -1.71
CA ILE A 7 -1.56 4.25 -2.69
C ILE A 7 -1.87 2.96 -3.46
N GLY A 8 -1.93 3.02 -4.78
CA GLY A 8 -2.41 1.93 -5.63
C GLY A 8 -3.92 1.91 -5.83
N SER A 9 -4.59 3.07 -5.81
CA SER A 9 -6.06 3.18 -5.97
C SER A 9 -6.64 2.63 -7.28
N ASN A 10 -5.81 2.50 -8.33
CA ASN A 10 -6.19 1.90 -9.61
C ASN A 10 -6.13 0.35 -9.60
N ALA A 11 -5.60 -0.27 -8.54
CA ALA A 11 -5.62 -1.72 -8.38
C ALA A 11 -7.05 -2.19 -8.09
N PHE A 12 -7.36 -3.45 -8.41
CA PHE A 12 -8.67 -4.04 -8.14
C PHE A 12 -9.10 -3.83 -6.67
N SER A 13 -8.29 -4.27 -5.72
CA SER A 13 -8.58 -4.10 -4.29
C SER A 13 -8.56 -2.63 -3.86
N GLY A 14 -7.68 -1.82 -4.46
CA GLY A 14 -7.58 -0.39 -4.16
C GLY A 14 -8.83 0.40 -4.55
N SER A 15 -9.42 0.11 -5.72
CA SER A 15 -10.61 0.80 -6.21
C SER A 15 -11.87 0.39 -5.45
N HIS A 16 -11.98 -0.87 -5.04
CA HIS A 16 -13.07 -1.35 -4.19
C HIS A 16 -12.94 -0.82 -2.75
N CYS A 17 -11.72 -0.71 -2.22
CA CYS A 17 -11.47 -0.07 -0.94
C CYS A 17 -11.88 1.41 -0.97
N ALA A 18 -11.58 2.13 -2.06
CA ALA A 18 -12.04 3.50 -2.25
C ALA A 18 -13.57 3.58 -2.20
N ASP A 19 -14.27 2.71 -2.93
CA ASP A 19 -15.74 2.67 -2.96
C ASP A 19 -16.35 2.40 -1.57
N LEU A 20 -15.77 1.45 -0.82
CA LEU A 20 -16.18 1.14 0.55
C LEU A 20 -16.00 2.36 1.48
N LEU A 21 -14.86 3.05 1.39
CA LEU A 21 -14.56 4.21 2.23
C LEU A 21 -15.46 5.41 1.91
N LEU A 22 -15.77 5.63 0.63
CA LEU A 22 -16.73 6.67 0.23
C LEU A 22 -18.13 6.36 0.75
N SER A 23 -18.56 5.10 0.70
CA SER A 23 -19.84 4.65 1.27
C SER A 23 -19.89 4.85 2.79
N ALA A 24 -18.74 4.72 3.46
CA ALA A 24 -18.59 4.99 4.88
C ALA A 24 -18.42 6.50 5.23
N GLY A 25 -18.52 7.39 4.24
CA GLY A 25 -18.51 8.86 4.46
C GLY A 25 -17.12 9.48 4.62
N TYR A 26 -16.06 8.80 4.18
CA TYR A 26 -14.70 9.36 4.18
C TYR A 26 -14.42 10.19 2.93
N ARG A 27 -13.48 11.12 3.07
CA ARG A 27 -12.78 11.73 1.93
C ARG A 27 -11.67 10.78 1.50
N VAL A 28 -11.61 10.45 0.21
CA VAL A 28 -10.62 9.49 -0.30
C VAL A 28 -9.69 10.17 -1.31
N ILE A 29 -8.39 10.12 -1.04
CA ILE A 29 -7.35 10.55 -1.98
C ILE A 29 -6.75 9.30 -2.62
N GLY A 30 -7.10 9.04 -3.87
CA GLY A 30 -6.55 7.93 -4.63
C GLY A 30 -5.25 8.32 -5.31
N VAL A 31 -4.17 7.59 -5.02
CA VAL A 31 -2.87 7.77 -5.67
C VAL A 31 -2.50 6.54 -6.46
N SER A 32 -2.04 6.70 -7.69
CA SER A 32 -1.53 5.59 -8.52
C SER A 32 -0.43 6.04 -9.48
N ARG A 33 0.45 5.10 -9.86
CA ARG A 33 1.49 5.34 -10.86
C ARG A 33 0.91 5.68 -12.23
N SER A 34 -0.08 4.91 -12.68
CA SER A 34 -0.73 5.11 -13.97
C SER A 34 -1.73 6.26 -13.90
N PRO A 35 -2.12 6.85 -15.05
CA PRO A 35 -3.31 7.70 -15.12
C PRO A 35 -4.54 6.98 -14.56
N GLU A 36 -5.56 7.74 -14.17
CA GLU A 36 -6.83 7.16 -13.71
C GLU A 36 -7.39 6.23 -14.78
N LYS A 37 -7.79 5.03 -14.39
CA LYS A 37 -8.31 4.03 -15.34
C LYS A 37 -9.67 4.44 -15.90
N ASN A 38 -10.13 3.72 -16.92
CA ASN A 38 -11.50 3.84 -17.41
C ASN A 38 -12.50 3.56 -16.27
N ALA A 39 -13.58 4.34 -16.21
CA ALA A 39 -14.61 4.26 -15.17
C ALA A 39 -15.20 2.86 -14.99
N ILE A 40 -15.23 2.03 -16.04
CA ILE A 40 -15.74 0.64 -15.94
C ILE A 40 -14.96 -0.24 -14.96
N PHE A 41 -13.69 0.10 -14.66
CA PHE A 41 -12.85 -0.62 -13.71
C PHE A 41 -12.84 0.01 -12.30
N LEU A 42 -13.60 1.07 -12.09
CA LEU A 42 -13.52 1.93 -10.93
C LEU A 42 -14.90 2.03 -10.26
N PRO A 43 -15.25 1.10 -9.36
CA PRO A 43 -16.59 1.04 -8.74
C PRO A 43 -16.97 2.35 -8.03
N TYR A 44 -15.99 3.06 -7.47
CA TYR A 44 -16.19 4.35 -6.82
C TYR A 44 -16.76 5.45 -7.74
N LYS A 45 -16.73 5.28 -9.07
CA LYS A 45 -17.28 6.25 -10.03
C LYS A 45 -18.82 6.28 -10.02
N THR A 46 -19.47 5.18 -9.66
CA THR A 46 -20.94 5.13 -9.54
C THR A 46 -21.42 5.30 -8.11
N ASN A 47 -20.51 5.53 -7.16
CA ASN A 47 -20.84 5.79 -5.77
C ASN A 47 -21.59 7.12 -5.62
N ALA A 48 -22.62 7.17 -4.78
CA ALA A 48 -23.36 8.40 -4.48
C ALA A 48 -22.46 9.50 -3.88
N ASN A 49 -21.39 9.10 -3.19
CA ASN A 49 -20.39 9.98 -2.59
C ASN A 49 -19.13 10.15 -3.45
N SER A 50 -19.18 9.82 -4.74
CA SER A 50 -18.02 9.90 -5.66
C SER A 50 -17.36 11.29 -5.72
N GLY A 51 -18.10 12.37 -5.43
CA GLY A 51 -17.56 13.72 -5.29
C GLY A 51 -16.53 13.90 -4.17
N ASN A 52 -16.45 12.97 -3.21
CA ASN A 52 -15.45 12.95 -2.14
C ASN A 52 -14.14 12.24 -2.52
N PHE A 53 -14.04 11.72 -3.75
CA PHE A 53 -12.85 11.07 -4.28
C PHE A 53 -12.00 12.05 -5.09
N ILE A 54 -10.69 12.09 -4.84
CA ILE A 54 -9.73 12.88 -5.61
C ILE A 54 -8.63 11.95 -6.11
N PHE A 55 -8.42 11.91 -7.43
CA PHE A 55 -7.32 11.17 -8.05
C PHE A 55 -6.06 12.02 -8.17
N LYS A 56 -4.90 11.43 -7.87
CA LYS A 56 -3.57 12.02 -8.08
C LYS A 56 -2.63 10.98 -8.67
N GLN A 57 -1.95 11.33 -9.75
CA GLN A 57 -0.95 10.45 -10.34
C GLN A 57 0.42 10.70 -9.68
N ALA A 58 0.99 9.67 -9.06
CA ALA A 58 2.35 9.69 -8.52
C ALA A 58 2.92 8.27 -8.43
N HIS A 59 4.22 8.14 -8.66
CA HIS A 59 4.94 6.87 -8.60
C HIS A 59 5.72 6.73 -7.28
N LEU A 60 5.49 5.65 -6.53
CA LEU A 60 6.21 5.38 -5.26
C LEU A 60 7.74 5.34 -5.44
N ALA A 61 8.24 4.57 -6.42
CA ALA A 61 9.67 4.47 -6.71
C ALA A 61 10.27 5.70 -7.42
N ALA A 62 9.61 6.21 -8.46
CA ALA A 62 10.19 7.28 -9.30
C ALA A 62 9.92 8.70 -8.78
N GLU A 63 8.86 8.91 -7.99
CA GLU A 63 8.41 10.22 -7.52
C GLU A 63 8.08 10.23 -6.01
N PRO A 64 8.95 9.70 -5.11
CA PRO A 64 8.65 9.62 -3.68
C PRO A 64 8.39 10.99 -3.04
N GLU A 65 9.11 12.04 -3.48
CA GLU A 65 8.91 13.40 -2.98
C GLU A 65 7.54 13.98 -3.35
N LYS A 66 7.05 13.68 -4.55
CA LYS A 66 5.69 14.06 -4.97
C LYS A 66 4.65 13.34 -4.14
N LEU A 67 4.85 12.06 -3.86
CA LEU A 67 3.94 11.29 -3.00
C LEU A 67 3.93 11.83 -1.57
N LEU A 68 5.09 12.19 -1.01
CA LEU A 68 5.19 12.86 0.29
C LEU A 68 4.49 14.22 0.29
N ALA A 69 4.70 15.03 -0.75
CA ALA A 69 4.03 16.32 -0.90
C ALA A 69 2.50 16.17 -0.95
N LEU A 70 1.98 15.14 -1.62
CA LEU A 70 0.54 14.82 -1.60
C LEU A 70 0.07 14.41 -0.20
N CYS A 71 0.86 13.62 0.54
CA CYS A 71 0.53 13.29 1.93
C CYS A 71 0.47 14.57 2.79
N ASP A 72 1.43 15.48 2.63
CA ASP A 72 1.50 16.73 3.37
C ASP A 72 0.38 17.71 2.97
N GLU A 73 -0.01 17.75 1.68
CA GLU A 73 -1.15 18.55 1.16
C GLU A 73 -2.49 18.12 1.77
N TYR A 74 -2.73 16.80 1.86
CA TYR A 74 -4.02 16.25 2.27
C TYR A 74 -4.09 15.85 3.76
N ALA A 75 -2.94 15.78 4.44
CA ALA A 75 -2.79 15.39 5.84
C ALA A 75 -3.70 14.20 6.25
N PRO A 76 -3.62 13.05 5.55
CA PRO A 76 -4.55 11.94 5.78
C PRO A 76 -4.34 11.31 7.16
N GLU A 77 -5.42 11.00 7.87
CA GLU A 77 -5.31 10.30 9.15
C GLU A 77 -4.90 8.84 8.98
N ALA A 78 -5.19 8.27 7.81
CA ALA A 78 -4.81 6.91 7.47
C ALA A 78 -4.30 6.81 6.03
N ILE A 79 -3.28 5.98 5.84
CA ILE A 79 -2.78 5.59 4.52
C ILE A 79 -2.99 4.08 4.35
N ILE A 80 -3.53 3.67 3.19
CA ILE A 80 -3.63 2.27 2.79
C ILE A 80 -2.73 2.06 1.57
N ASN A 81 -1.75 1.17 1.69
CA ASN A 81 -0.77 0.93 0.63
C ASN A 81 -0.98 -0.41 -0.08
N TYR A 82 -1.61 -0.35 -1.25
CA TYR A 82 -1.73 -1.45 -2.21
C TYR A 82 -0.60 -1.47 -3.26
N ALA A 83 0.27 -0.45 -3.30
CA ALA A 83 1.30 -0.37 -4.33
C ALA A 83 2.42 -1.39 -4.07
N ALA A 84 2.55 -2.32 -5.00
CA ALA A 84 3.63 -3.28 -5.09
C ALA A 84 3.75 -3.78 -6.55
N LEU A 85 4.92 -4.31 -6.91
CA LEU A 85 4.96 -5.34 -7.94
C LEU A 85 4.52 -6.66 -7.29
N ASN A 86 3.49 -7.29 -7.87
CA ASN A 86 2.74 -8.36 -7.19
C ASN A 86 2.60 -9.67 -8.00
N GLU A 87 3.13 -9.72 -9.22
CA GLU A 87 3.05 -10.93 -10.05
C GLU A 87 4.20 -11.89 -9.70
N ILE A 88 3.89 -13.14 -9.36
CA ILE A 88 4.91 -14.09 -8.90
C ILE A 88 5.85 -14.49 -10.05
N ALA A 89 5.30 -14.90 -11.20
CA ALA A 89 6.10 -15.46 -12.30
C ALA A 89 7.18 -14.49 -12.83
N PRO A 90 6.88 -13.21 -13.13
CA PRO A 90 7.90 -12.26 -13.59
C PRO A 90 8.98 -11.95 -12.54
N SER A 91 8.70 -12.18 -11.25
CA SER A 91 9.67 -11.87 -10.18
C SER A 91 10.94 -12.71 -10.24
N HIS A 92 10.90 -13.89 -10.86
CA HIS A 92 12.08 -14.74 -11.05
C HIS A 92 13.11 -14.13 -12.02
N GLU A 93 12.63 -13.43 -13.05
CA GLU A 93 13.49 -12.82 -14.07
C GLU A 93 13.84 -11.36 -13.73
N HIS A 94 12.92 -10.66 -13.05
CA HIS A 94 13.03 -9.23 -12.76
C HIS A 94 13.16 -8.92 -11.26
N ALA A 95 13.81 -9.79 -10.49
CA ALA A 95 13.89 -9.68 -9.03
C ALA A 95 14.32 -8.29 -8.55
N ALA A 96 15.29 -7.65 -9.22
CA ALA A 96 15.78 -6.32 -8.88
C ALA A 96 14.66 -5.26 -8.84
N ASP A 97 13.70 -5.31 -9.78
CA ASP A 97 12.59 -4.36 -9.85
C ASP A 97 11.62 -4.53 -8.66
N TYR A 98 11.43 -5.78 -8.22
CA TYR A 98 10.63 -6.11 -7.05
C TYR A 98 11.29 -5.59 -5.78
N PHE A 99 12.60 -5.76 -5.62
CA PHE A 99 13.33 -5.20 -4.49
C PHE A 99 13.34 -3.66 -4.51
N GLU A 100 13.57 -3.04 -5.68
CA GLU A 100 13.54 -1.58 -5.78
C GLU A 100 12.17 -1.03 -5.40
N THR A 101 11.09 -1.60 -5.94
CA THR A 101 9.73 -1.09 -5.70
C THR A 101 9.21 -1.44 -4.30
N ASN A 102 9.24 -2.72 -3.93
CA ASN A 102 8.58 -3.21 -2.72
C ASN A 102 9.39 -2.96 -1.46
N VAL A 103 10.72 -2.79 -1.58
CA VAL A 103 11.63 -2.63 -0.43
C VAL A 103 12.28 -1.26 -0.42
N VAL A 104 13.12 -0.93 -1.42
CA VAL A 104 13.99 0.25 -1.37
C VAL A 104 13.17 1.54 -1.44
N ALA A 105 12.31 1.69 -2.45
CA ALA A 105 11.43 2.84 -2.61
C ALA A 105 10.46 2.99 -1.44
N LEU A 106 9.89 1.88 -0.97
CA LEU A 106 9.02 1.88 0.19
C LEU A 106 9.77 2.36 1.44
N ALA A 107 11.00 1.90 1.68
CA ALA A 107 11.81 2.33 2.81
C ALA A 107 12.16 3.82 2.75
N LYS A 108 12.56 4.33 1.57
CA LYS A 108 12.81 5.76 1.33
C LYS A 108 11.57 6.61 1.61
N PHE A 109 10.39 6.14 1.21
CA PHE A 109 9.14 6.84 1.48
C PHE A 109 8.78 6.84 2.99
N LEU A 110 8.88 5.68 3.63
CA LEU A 110 8.46 5.50 5.02
C LEU A 110 9.38 6.20 6.04
N ILE A 111 10.69 6.28 5.79
CA ILE A 111 11.62 6.95 6.70
C ILE A 111 11.31 8.45 6.84
N GLU A 112 10.74 9.05 5.80
CA GLU A 112 10.26 10.42 5.80
C GLU A 112 8.82 10.51 6.30
N LEU A 113 7.91 9.66 5.81
CA LEU A 113 6.50 9.66 6.21
C LEU A 113 6.33 9.49 7.73
N ARG A 114 7.14 8.66 8.39
CA ARG A 114 7.03 8.40 9.84
C ARG A 114 7.14 9.65 10.72
N ARG A 115 7.69 10.75 10.19
CA ARG A 115 7.85 12.03 10.90
C ARG A 115 6.57 12.88 10.90
N ARG A 116 5.53 12.47 10.15
CA ARG A 116 4.31 13.25 9.95
C ARG A 116 3.28 12.95 11.05
N PRO A 117 2.93 13.94 11.90
CA PRO A 117 2.06 13.70 13.06
C PRO A 117 0.59 13.51 12.71
N TYR A 118 0.16 13.85 11.48
CA TYR A 118 -1.22 13.64 11.05
C TYR A 118 -1.55 12.16 10.86
N LEU A 119 -0.54 11.31 10.62
CA LEU A 119 -0.76 9.90 10.31
C LEU A 119 -1.02 9.10 11.58
N GLN A 120 -2.24 8.58 11.72
CA GLN A 120 -2.66 7.77 12.86
C GLN A 120 -2.70 6.28 12.55
N ARG A 121 -2.82 5.90 11.27
CA ARG A 121 -2.84 4.49 10.82
C ARG A 121 -2.18 4.31 9.46
N TYR A 122 -1.40 3.25 9.31
CA TYR A 122 -0.82 2.84 8.04
C TYR A 122 -1.15 1.36 7.76
N LEU A 123 -2.07 1.08 6.85
CA LEU A 123 -2.41 -0.30 6.47
C LEU A 123 -1.47 -0.76 5.34
N HIS A 124 -0.62 -1.74 5.66
CA HIS A 124 0.23 -2.43 4.70
C HIS A 124 -0.41 -3.72 4.22
N ILE A 125 -0.57 -3.84 2.90
CA ILE A 125 -1.08 -5.06 2.26
C ILE A 125 0.12 -5.96 1.96
N SER A 126 0.36 -6.93 2.83
CA SER A 126 1.33 -8.02 2.64
C SER A 126 0.65 -9.19 1.92
N THR A 127 1.23 -10.40 1.98
CA THR A 127 0.78 -11.57 1.23
C THR A 127 1.02 -12.85 2.05
N PRO A 128 0.19 -13.90 1.91
CA PRO A 128 0.48 -15.20 2.52
C PRO A 128 1.76 -15.85 1.97
N GLU A 129 2.22 -15.46 0.77
CA GLU A 129 3.46 -15.97 0.16
C GLU A 129 4.71 -15.76 1.04
N VAL A 130 4.67 -14.83 2.01
CA VAL A 130 5.76 -14.65 2.98
C VAL A 130 6.01 -15.89 3.85
N TYR A 131 5.02 -16.78 3.99
CA TYR A 131 5.16 -18.05 4.69
C TYR A 131 5.63 -19.20 3.79
N GLY A 132 5.69 -18.97 2.47
CA GLY A 132 5.99 -20.01 1.49
C GLY A 132 4.90 -21.07 1.39
N ASN A 133 5.29 -22.27 0.96
CA ASN A 133 4.36 -23.39 0.77
C ASN A 133 3.87 -23.91 2.13
N CYS A 134 2.55 -23.95 2.31
CA CYS A 134 1.89 -24.51 3.47
C CYS A 134 0.77 -25.47 3.06
N VAL A 135 0.59 -26.53 3.83
CA VAL A 135 -0.48 -27.53 3.60
C VAL A 135 -1.69 -27.27 4.50
N GLU A 136 -1.46 -26.64 5.65
CA GLU A 136 -2.47 -26.33 6.67
C GLU A 136 -2.59 -24.81 6.86
N PRO A 137 -3.72 -24.29 7.36
CA PRO A 137 -3.84 -22.90 7.77
C PRO A 137 -2.74 -22.49 8.77
N LEU A 138 -2.13 -21.33 8.55
CA LEU A 138 -1.03 -20.83 9.38
C LEU A 138 -1.47 -19.65 10.26
N PRO A 139 -1.06 -19.62 11.54
CA PRO A 139 -1.22 -18.42 12.38
C PRO A 139 -0.20 -17.34 12.00
N GLU A 140 -0.43 -16.09 12.42
CA GLU A 140 0.48 -14.97 12.17
C GLU A 140 1.86 -15.13 12.81
N THR A 141 1.96 -16.01 13.80
CA THR A 141 3.21 -16.39 14.49
C THR A 141 4.04 -17.42 13.73
N ALA A 142 3.55 -17.94 12.59
CA ALA A 142 4.30 -18.87 11.77
C ALA A 142 5.60 -18.22 11.25
N ALA A 143 6.62 -19.05 11.04
CA ALA A 143 7.90 -18.59 10.52
C ALA A 143 7.75 -18.02 9.11
N ILE A 144 8.40 -16.88 8.85
CA ILE A 144 8.53 -16.32 7.51
C ILE A 144 9.49 -17.22 6.72
N ASN A 145 9.02 -17.78 5.61
CA ASN A 145 9.77 -18.74 4.79
C ASN A 145 9.45 -18.56 3.28
N PRO A 146 9.69 -17.38 2.70
CA PRO A 146 9.32 -17.07 1.32
C PRO A 146 10.09 -17.94 0.32
N SER A 147 9.41 -18.36 -0.75
CA SER A 147 9.96 -19.24 -1.80
C SER A 147 10.22 -18.55 -3.15
N THR A 148 9.84 -17.27 -3.29
CA THR A 148 9.95 -16.50 -4.54
C THR A 148 10.54 -15.11 -4.30
N PRO A 149 11.16 -14.46 -5.30
CA PRO A 149 11.68 -13.09 -5.15
C PRO A 149 10.60 -12.07 -4.76
N TYR A 150 9.38 -12.21 -5.30
CA TYR A 150 8.22 -11.43 -4.85
C TYR A 150 7.98 -11.62 -3.34
N ALA A 151 7.87 -12.86 -2.87
CA ALA A 151 7.62 -13.16 -1.47
C ALA A 151 8.74 -12.64 -0.55
N VAL A 152 10.01 -12.77 -0.97
CA VAL A 152 11.16 -12.22 -0.24
C VAL A 152 11.06 -10.70 -0.15
N SER A 153 10.71 -10.01 -1.24
CA SER A 153 10.55 -8.55 -1.24
C SER A 153 9.44 -8.09 -0.28
N LYS A 154 8.32 -8.83 -0.22
CA LYS A 154 7.21 -8.53 0.70
C LYS A 154 7.56 -8.83 2.15
N ALA A 155 8.25 -9.95 2.41
CA ALA A 155 8.76 -10.28 3.74
C ALA A 155 9.76 -9.23 4.25
N ALA A 156 10.65 -8.74 3.38
CA ALA A 156 11.59 -7.66 3.72
C ALA A 156 10.86 -6.36 4.10
N ALA A 157 9.81 -5.99 3.35
CA ALA A 157 8.96 -4.84 3.66
C ALA A 157 8.26 -4.99 5.02
N ASP A 158 7.68 -6.17 5.30
CA ASP A 158 7.04 -6.49 6.58
C ASP A 158 8.01 -6.32 7.75
N MET A 159 9.20 -6.92 7.63
CA MET A 159 10.24 -6.84 8.65
C MET A 159 10.70 -5.40 8.88
N TYR A 160 10.87 -4.60 7.82
CA TYR A 160 11.23 -3.19 7.95
C TYR A 160 10.16 -2.37 8.66
N LEU A 161 8.88 -2.49 8.27
CA LEU A 161 7.76 -1.83 8.92
C LEU A 161 7.65 -2.23 10.41
N MET A 162 7.90 -3.50 10.72
CA MET A 162 7.99 -3.98 12.11
C MET A 162 9.09 -3.28 12.90
N THR A 163 10.24 -2.96 12.29
CA THR A 163 11.27 -2.14 12.95
C THR A 163 10.81 -0.71 13.19
N LEU A 164 10.06 -0.12 12.25
CA LEU A 164 9.51 1.23 12.41
C LEU A 164 8.50 1.30 13.54
N TRP A 165 7.65 0.28 13.68
CA TRP A 165 6.74 0.18 14.82
C TRP A 165 7.51 0.06 16.14
N LYS A 166 8.42 -0.92 16.26
CA LYS A 166 9.16 -1.19 17.51
C LYS A 166 10.00 -0.01 17.98
N ASN A 167 10.66 0.69 17.05
CA ASN A 167 11.66 1.71 17.38
C ASN A 167 11.10 3.14 17.34
N HIS A 168 10.00 3.37 16.62
CA HIS A 168 9.48 4.72 16.36
C HIS A 168 7.97 4.85 16.58
N GLY A 169 7.29 3.80 17.02
CA GLY A 169 5.83 3.83 17.23
C GLY A 169 5.04 4.05 15.94
N PHE A 170 5.62 3.75 14.77
CA PHE A 170 4.93 3.92 13.48
C PHE A 170 3.63 3.10 13.49
N PRO A 171 2.47 3.68 13.12
CA PRO A 171 1.17 3.07 13.37
C PRO A 171 0.77 2.07 12.27
N VAL A 172 1.68 1.14 11.97
CA VAL A 172 1.43 0.11 10.94
C VAL A 172 0.44 -0.94 11.42
N ILE A 173 -0.42 -1.34 10.50
CA ILE A 173 -1.33 -2.48 10.59
C ILE A 173 -1.03 -3.36 9.38
N PHE A 174 -0.92 -4.67 9.59
CA PHE A 174 -0.66 -5.63 8.51
C PHE A 174 -1.91 -6.42 8.17
N THR A 175 -2.04 -6.74 6.90
CA THR A 175 -2.85 -7.88 6.42
C THR A 175 -1.98 -8.72 5.50
N ARG A 176 -2.03 -10.05 5.63
CA ARG A 176 -1.35 -11.00 4.75
C ARG A 176 -2.41 -11.70 3.93
N ALA A 177 -2.76 -11.11 2.78
CA ALA A 177 -3.90 -11.49 1.95
C ALA A 177 -3.51 -11.67 0.48
#